data_AF-A0A7W3XZN4-F1
#
_entry.id   AF-A0A7W3XZN4-F1
#
_cell.length_a   1.000
_cell.length_b   1.000
_cell.length_c   1.000
_cell.angle_alpha   90.00
_cell.angle_beta   90.00
_cell.angle_gamma   90.00
#
_symmetry.space_group_name_H-M   'P 1'
#
loop_
_entity.id
_entity.type
_entity.pdbx_description
1 polymer ?
#
loop_
_entity_poly.entity_id
_entity_poly.type
_entity_poly.pdbx_seq_one_letter_code
_entity_poly.pdbx_strand_id
1 'polypeptide(L)'
;VLLGVGALTLALAAALAAVIARARPPVTPMVPLPEHAAPDLHRLIRGLADRLEVPAPAAVALTPDCDSWLEEPPRRGPDAAPGPILVIGSPFLWWMRVDELRALLAPVVAGTGPAAQPDIAAARRCLRGWDAASVPPS
;
A
#
# COMPACT_ATOMS: atom_id res chain seq x y z
N VAL A 1 37.70 -23.82 -9.01
CA VAL A 1 37.33 -22.78 -8.01
C VAL A 1 36.27 -21.83 -8.56
N LEU A 2 36.52 -21.07 -9.63
CA LEU A 2 35.56 -20.13 -10.24
C LEU A 2 34.19 -20.76 -10.57
N LEU A 3 34.17 -21.94 -11.19
CA LEU A 3 32.92 -22.67 -11.49
C LEU A 3 32.17 -23.09 -10.22
N GLY A 4 32.89 -23.50 -9.18
CA GLY A 4 32.29 -23.89 -7.89
C GLY A 4 31.70 -22.70 -7.14
N VAL A 5 32.40 -21.57 -7.14
CA VAL A 5 31.90 -20.30 -6.57
C VAL A 5 30.67 -19.83 -7.35
N GLY A 6 30.72 -19.85 -8.68
CA GLY A 6 29.58 -19.46 -9.52
C GLY A 6 28.34 -20.32 -9.28
N ALA A 7 28.50 -21.64 -9.21
CA ALA A 7 27.41 -22.57 -8.91
C ALA A 7 26.80 -22.33 -7.52
N LEU A 8 27.64 -22.09 -6.51
CA LEU A 8 27.18 -21.77 -5.16
C LEU A 8 26.40 -20.45 -5.12
N THR A 9 26.89 -19.40 -5.77
CA THR A 9 26.20 -18.11 -5.86
C THR A 9 24.84 -18.24 -6.52
N LEU A 10 24.74 -18.98 -7.62
CA LEU A 10 23.45 -19.24 -8.30
C LEU A 10 22.49 -20.04 -7.41
N ALA A 11 22.98 -21.04 -6.69
CA ALA A 11 22.17 -21.84 -5.77
C ALA A 11 21.61 -20.98 -4.63
N LEU A 12 22.44 -20.11 -4.03
CA LEU A 12 22.02 -19.17 -2.99
C LEU A 12 20.99 -18.16 -3.50
N ALA A 13 21.20 -17.60 -4.70
CA ALA A 13 20.25 -16.67 -5.32
C ALA A 13 18.90 -17.33 -5.61
N ALA A 14 18.91 -18.57 -6.12
CA ALA A 14 17.69 -19.35 -6.36
C ALA A 14 16.95 -19.66 -5.05
N ALA A 15 17.67 -20.01 -3.99
CA ALA A 15 17.09 -20.25 -2.68
C ALA A 15 16.42 -18.97 -2.11
N LEU A 16 17.10 -17.83 -2.19
CA LEU A 16 16.54 -16.54 -1.76
C LEU A 16 15.29 -16.15 -2.57
N ALA A 17 15.34 -16.29 -3.89
CA ALA A 17 14.19 -16.03 -4.75
C ALA A 17 12.99 -16.93 -4.41
N ALA A 18 13.23 -18.20 -4.07
CA ALA A 18 12.19 -19.12 -3.63
C ALA A 18 11.57 -18.72 -2.28
N VAL A 19 12.37 -18.21 -1.33
CA VAL A 19 11.85 -17.69 -0.05
C VAL A 19 10.94 -16.48 -0.30
N ILE A 20 11.42 -15.48 -1.06
CA ILE A 20 10.64 -14.28 -1.38
C ILE A 20 9.33 -14.63 -2.11
N ALA A 21 9.39 -15.55 -3.08
CA ALA A 21 8.22 -15.95 -3.85
C ALA A 21 7.17 -16.74 -3.02
N ARG A 22 7.59 -17.36 -1.91
CA ARG A 22 6.71 -18.16 -1.03
C ARG A 22 6.25 -17.41 0.21
N ALA A 23 6.90 -16.29 0.54
CA ALA A 23 6.59 -15.50 1.70
C ALA A 23 5.16 -14.97 1.63
N ARG A 24 4.45 -15.02 2.76
CA ARG A 24 3.11 -14.47 2.89
C ARG A 24 3.19 -13.15 3.64
N PRO A 25 2.78 -12.02 3.04
CA PRO A 25 2.80 -10.77 3.77
C PRO A 25 1.83 -10.84 4.96
N PRO A 26 2.21 -10.28 6.12
CA PRO A 26 1.25 -10.09 7.21
C PRO A 26 0.09 -9.23 6.70
N VAL A 27 -1.13 -9.66 7.00
CA VAL A 27 -2.34 -8.95 6.58
C VAL A 27 -2.86 -8.17 7.77
N THR A 28 -2.76 -6.85 7.69
CA THR A 28 -3.44 -5.95 8.62
C THR A 28 -4.95 -5.95 8.32
N PRO A 29 -5.83 -6.12 9.32
CA PRO A 29 -7.26 -6.07 9.11
C PRO A 29 -7.68 -4.68 8.61
N MET A 30 -8.23 -4.64 7.40
CA MET A 30 -8.77 -3.42 6.78
C MET A 30 -10.30 -3.48 6.76
N VAL A 31 -10.95 -2.48 7.34
CA VAL A 31 -12.40 -2.32 7.32
C VAL A 31 -12.77 -1.27 6.28
N PRO A 32 -13.50 -1.61 5.21
CA PRO A 32 -13.93 -0.64 4.21
C PRO A 32 -14.75 0.50 4.84
N LEU A 33 -14.44 1.74 4.48
CA LEU A 33 -15.19 2.92 4.92
C LEU A 33 -16.01 3.48 3.75
N PRO A 34 -17.29 3.08 3.62
CA PRO A 34 -18.12 3.52 2.52
C PRO A 34 -18.43 5.02 2.63
N GLU A 35 -18.60 5.69 1.49
CA GLU A 35 -18.78 7.15 1.44
C GLU A 35 -19.97 7.63 2.27
N HIS A 36 -21.08 6.89 2.30
CA HIS A 36 -22.27 7.27 3.06
C HIS A 36 -22.03 7.31 4.58
N ALA A 37 -21.04 6.57 5.09
CA ALA A 37 -20.72 6.56 6.52
C ALA A 37 -19.87 7.77 6.94
N ALA A 38 -19.13 8.38 6.01
CA ALA A 38 -18.23 9.49 6.30
C ALA A 38 -18.11 10.48 5.10
N PRO A 39 -19.21 11.14 4.69
CA PRO A 39 -19.25 11.92 3.45
C PRO A 39 -18.27 13.11 3.46
N ASP A 40 -18.10 13.76 4.61
CA ASP A 40 -17.22 14.93 4.72
C ASP A 40 -15.73 14.55 4.63
N LEU A 41 -15.35 13.40 5.18
CA LEU A 41 -13.99 12.88 5.06
C LEU A 41 -13.67 12.53 3.59
N HIS A 42 -14.59 11.85 2.90
CA HIS A 42 -14.45 11.55 1.48
C HIS A 42 -14.37 12.84 0.64
N ARG A 43 -15.14 13.88 0.97
CA ARG A 43 -15.04 15.19 0.30
C ARG A 43 -13.69 15.87 0.58
N LEU A 44 -13.17 15.78 1.80
CA LEU A 44 -11.85 16.32 2.15
C LEU A 44 -10.74 15.64 1.34
N ILE A 45 -10.80 14.31 1.22
CA ILE A 45 -9.82 13.50 0.46
C ILE A 45 -9.89 13.84 -1.03
N ARG A 46 -11.09 13.94 -1.62
CA ARG A 46 -11.25 14.38 -3.02
C ARG A 46 -10.74 15.80 -3.23
N GLY A 47 -11.07 16.73 -2.33
CA GLY A 47 -10.55 18.09 -2.39
C GLY A 47 -9.02 18.18 -2.20
N LEU A 48 -8.39 17.21 -1.52
CA LEU A 48 -6.93 17.09 -1.52
C LEU A 48 -6.41 16.64 -2.88
N ALA A 49 -7.00 15.59 -3.46
CA ALA A 49 -6.60 15.07 -4.77
C ALA A 49 -6.74 16.13 -5.87
N ASP A 50 -7.87 16.84 -5.89
CA ASP A 50 -8.13 17.93 -6.84
C ASP A 50 -7.09 19.05 -6.72
N ARG A 51 -6.77 19.49 -5.50
CA ARG A 51 -5.76 20.54 -5.26
C ARG A 51 -4.34 20.11 -5.64
N LEU A 52 -4.05 18.82 -5.55
CA LEU A 52 -2.75 18.24 -5.86
C LEU A 52 -2.66 17.79 -7.31
N GLU A 53 -3.74 17.91 -8.09
CA GLU A 53 -3.84 17.49 -9.49
C GLU A 53 -3.50 16.00 -9.70
N VAL A 54 -3.91 15.16 -8.74
CA VAL A 54 -3.72 13.70 -8.79
C VAL A 54 -5.07 12.97 -8.82
N PRO A 55 -5.12 11.73 -9.31
CA PRO A 55 -6.34 10.92 -9.23
C PRO A 55 -6.79 10.73 -7.78
N ALA A 56 -8.09 10.80 -7.52
CA ALA A 56 -8.62 10.42 -6.21
C ALA A 56 -8.37 8.92 -5.94
N PRO A 57 -8.17 8.53 -4.67
CA PRO A 57 -8.10 7.12 -4.31
C PRO A 57 -9.42 6.41 -4.66
N ALA A 58 -9.35 5.15 -5.06
CA ALA A 58 -10.51 4.38 -5.53
C ALA A 58 -11.47 3.97 -4.40
N ALA A 59 -10.95 3.85 -3.18
CA ALA A 59 -11.72 3.56 -1.98
C ALA A 59 -10.97 4.06 -0.74
N VAL A 60 -11.66 4.07 0.41
CA VAL A 60 -11.08 4.35 1.72
C VAL A 60 -11.32 3.15 2.63
N ALA A 61 -10.31 2.76 3.41
CA ALA A 61 -10.42 1.73 4.43
C ALA A 61 -9.78 2.19 5.74
N LEU A 62 -10.23 1.61 6.85
CA LEU A 62 -9.68 1.86 8.18
C LEU A 62 -8.89 0.67 8.69
N THR A 63 -7.83 0.96 9.43
CA THR A 63 -7.00 -0.01 10.17
C THR A 63 -6.98 0.34 11.66
N PRO A 64 -6.79 -0.62 12.58
CA PRO A 64 -6.51 -0.31 13.99
C PRO A 64 -5.15 0.38 14.22
N ASP A 65 -4.23 0.34 13.25
CA ASP A 65 -2.88 0.88 13.41
C ASP A 65 -2.82 2.41 13.32
N CYS A 66 -1.74 3.01 13.83
CA CYS A 66 -1.47 4.45 13.74
C CYS A 66 -0.64 4.78 12.48
N ASP A 67 -1.14 4.42 11.30
CA ASP A 67 -0.46 4.65 10.04
C ASP A 67 -1.46 4.98 8.91
N SER A 68 -0.96 5.55 7.81
CA SER A 68 -1.75 5.82 6.61
C SER A 68 -0.93 5.55 5.37
N TRP A 69 -1.49 4.77 4.45
CA TRP A 69 -0.80 4.37 3.22
C TRP A 69 -1.78 4.15 2.08
N LEU A 70 -1.23 3.94 0.88
CA LEU A 70 -1.98 3.48 -0.28
C LEU A 70 -1.83 1.97 -0.41
N GLU A 71 -2.94 1.25 -0.46
CA GLU A 71 -2.97 -0.20 -0.67
C GLU A 71 -3.39 -0.51 -2.11
N GLU A 72 -2.80 -1.54 -2.71
CA GLU A 72 -3.26 -2.00 -4.02
C GLU A 72 -4.54 -2.82 -3.84
N PRO A 73 -5.56 -2.62 -4.69
CA PRO A 73 -6.69 -3.51 -4.70
C PRO A 73 -6.21 -4.94 -5.01
N PRO A 74 -6.75 -5.96 -4.33
CA PRO A 74 -6.41 -7.35 -4.63
C PRO A 74 -6.74 -7.61 -6.10
N ARG A 75 -5.74 -8.00 -6.90
CA ARG A 75 -5.93 -8.26 -8.34
C ARG A 75 -7.01 -9.32 -8.54
N ARG A 76 -8.19 -8.91 -9.02
CA ARG A 76 -9.21 -9.82 -9.54
C ARG A 76 -9.90 -9.18 -10.74
N GLY A 77 -9.65 -9.76 -11.92
CA GLY A 77 -10.45 -9.56 -13.13
C GLY A 77 -10.14 -8.31 -13.96
N PRO A 78 -10.68 -8.26 -15.20
CA PRO A 78 -10.61 -7.09 -16.09
C PRO A 78 -11.33 -5.84 -15.54
N ASP A 79 -12.09 -5.96 -14.44
CA ASP A 79 -12.85 -4.89 -13.78
C ASP A 79 -12.18 -4.36 -12.49
N ALA A 80 -10.87 -4.56 -12.31
CA ALA A 80 -10.17 -4.04 -11.14
C ALA A 80 -10.29 -2.51 -11.06
N ALA A 81 -10.75 -1.99 -9.91
CA ALA A 81 -10.92 -0.56 -9.67
C ALA A 81 -9.65 0.22 -10.06
N PRO A 82 -9.76 1.37 -10.76
CA PRO A 82 -8.64 1.99 -11.47
C PRO A 82 -7.69 2.79 -10.57
N GLY A 83 -7.56 2.44 -9.28
CA GLY A 83 -6.73 3.20 -8.36
C GLY A 83 -6.48 2.52 -7.01
N PRO A 84 -5.52 3.04 -6.24
CA PRO A 84 -5.19 2.52 -4.91
C PRO A 84 -6.30 2.81 -3.90
N ILE A 85 -6.37 1.98 -2.85
CA ILE A 85 -7.20 2.17 -1.67
C ILE A 85 -6.42 3.04 -0.68
N LEU A 86 -6.99 4.14 -0.22
CA LEU A 86 -6.40 4.93 0.87
C LEU A 86 -6.74 4.26 2.20
N VAL A 87 -5.73 3.77 2.91
CA VAL A 87 -5.88 3.21 4.26
C VAL A 87 -5.54 4.26 5.29
N ILE A 88 -6.42 4.43 6.28
CA ILE A 88 -6.28 5.43 7.35
C ILE A 88 -6.34 4.72 8.70
N GLY A 89 -5.39 5.03 9.57
CA GLY A 89 -5.45 4.64 10.97
C GLY A 89 -6.69 5.20 11.66
N SER A 90 -7.55 4.30 12.15
CA SER A 90 -8.72 4.69 12.93
C SER A 90 -8.38 5.55 14.17
N PRO A 91 -7.21 5.40 14.85
CA PRO A 91 -6.84 6.32 15.92
C PRO A 91 -6.68 7.77 15.47
N PHE A 92 -6.28 8.03 14.23
CA PHE A 92 -6.18 9.40 13.71
C PHE A 92 -7.52 10.11 13.66
N LEU A 93 -8.61 9.38 13.43
CA LEU A 93 -9.97 9.95 13.43
C LEU A 93 -10.44 10.39 14.82
N TRP A 94 -9.84 9.85 15.88
CA TRP A 94 -10.13 10.24 17.25
C TRP A 94 -9.19 11.36 17.73
N TRP A 95 -7.89 11.25 17.47
CA TRP A 95 -6.90 12.13 18.08
C TRP A 95 -6.63 13.41 17.30
N MET A 96 -6.74 13.38 15.96
CA MET A 96 -6.31 14.51 15.14
C MET A 96 -7.43 15.51 14.89
N ARG A 97 -7.05 16.79 14.89
CA ARG A 97 -7.90 17.85 14.35
C ARG A 97 -7.98 17.74 12.82
N VAL A 98 -9.01 18.33 12.21
CA VAL A 98 -9.23 18.26 10.76
C VAL A 98 -8.02 18.75 9.95
N ASP A 99 -7.40 19.86 10.36
CA ASP A 99 -6.23 20.39 9.65
C ASP A 99 -4.98 19.50 9.79
N GLU A 100 -4.81 18.86 10.95
CA GLU A 100 -3.72 17.92 11.19
C GLU A 100 -3.91 16.66 10.35
N LEU A 101 -5.13 16.10 10.33
CA LEU A 101 -5.47 14.96 9.48
C LEU A 101 -5.30 15.30 8.00
N ARG A 102 -5.74 16.49 7.57
CA ARG A 102 -5.55 16.97 6.19
C ARG A 102 -4.08 17.05 5.82
N ALA A 103 -3.24 17.57 6.71
CA ALA A 103 -1.79 17.65 6.50
C ALA A 103 -1.15 16.27 6.44
N LEU A 104 -1.56 15.35 7.30
CA LEU A 104 -1.09 13.96 7.32
C LEU A 104 -1.47 13.20 6.04
N LEU A 105 -2.71 13.38 5.56
CA LEU A 105 -3.20 12.69 4.36
C LEU A 105 -2.68 13.27 3.05
N ALA A 106 -2.30 14.55 3.01
CA ALA A 106 -1.84 15.23 1.79
C ALA A 106 -0.71 14.48 1.05
N PRO A 107 0.43 14.09 1.68
CA PRO A 107 1.49 13.35 1.00
C PRO A 107 1.04 11.95 0.56
N VAL A 108 0.14 11.29 1.30
CA VAL A 108 -0.37 9.96 0.94
C VAL A 108 -1.28 10.05 -0.29
N VAL A 109 -2.17 11.04 -0.33
CA VAL A 109 -3.02 11.34 -1.49
C VAL A 109 -2.17 11.75 -2.69
N ALA A 110 -1.14 12.58 -2.52
CA ALA A 110 -0.21 12.90 -3.60
C ALA A 110 0.42 11.65 -4.25
N GLY A 111 0.58 10.57 -3.47
CA GLY A 111 1.09 9.28 -3.92
C GLY A 111 0.19 8.54 -4.91
N THR A 112 -1.09 8.93 -5.10
CA THR A 112 -2.00 8.23 -6.02
C THR A 112 -1.59 8.39 -7.48
N GLY A 113 -1.04 9.54 -7.87
CA GLY A 113 -0.49 9.76 -9.21
C GLY A 113 0.69 8.82 -9.52
N PRO A 114 1.76 8.83 -8.70
CA PRO A 114 2.86 7.88 -8.81
C PRO A 114 2.43 6.40 -8.72
N ALA A 115 1.44 6.08 -7.88
CA ALA A 115 0.95 4.71 -7.73
C ALA A 115 0.35 4.11 -9.02
N ALA A 116 -0.09 4.95 -9.96
CA ALA A 116 -0.55 4.51 -11.27
C ALA A 116 0.59 4.10 -12.22
N GLN A 117 1.84 4.45 -11.90
CA GLN A 117 3.00 4.16 -12.76
C GLN A 117 3.45 2.70 -12.60
N PRO A 118 3.65 1.96 -13.70
CA PRO A 118 3.87 0.51 -13.66
C PRO A 118 5.18 0.10 -12.98
N ASP A 119 6.21 0.92 -13.11
CA ASP A 119 7.54 0.76 -12.49
C ASP A 119 7.49 1.02 -10.98
N ILE A 120 6.80 2.08 -10.53
CA ILE A 120 6.56 2.35 -9.11
C ILE A 120 5.73 1.22 -8.49
N ALA A 121 4.69 0.77 -9.18
CA ALA A 121 3.90 -0.37 -8.73
C ALA A 121 4.74 -1.66 -8.67
N ALA A 122 5.69 -1.86 -9.58
CA ALA A 122 6.62 -3.00 -9.55
C ALA A 122 7.59 -2.90 -8.37
N ALA A 123 8.17 -1.73 -8.12
CA ALA A 123 9.06 -1.49 -6.98
C ALA A 123 8.34 -1.74 -5.64
N ARG A 124 7.11 -1.23 -5.47
CA ARG A 124 6.31 -1.47 -4.25
C ARG A 124 5.93 -2.93 -4.03
N ARG A 125 5.75 -3.71 -5.10
CA ARG A 125 5.56 -5.16 -5.01
C ARG A 125 6.84 -5.89 -4.60
N CYS A 126 7.98 -5.43 -5.11
CA CYS A 126 9.30 -5.96 -4.73
C CYS A 126 9.55 -5.78 -3.23
N LEU A 127 9.36 -4.55 -2.73
CA LEU A 127 9.51 -4.22 -1.31
C LEU A 127 8.61 -5.09 -0.42
N ARG A 128 7.32 -5.22 -0.75
CA ARG A 128 6.41 -6.09 0.00
C ARG A 128 6.82 -7.57 -0.01
N GLY A 129 7.44 -8.05 -1.09
CA GLY A 129 8.01 -9.39 -1.15
C GLY A 129 9.18 -9.57 -0.19
N TRP A 130 10.01 -8.54 -0.03
CA TRP A 130 11.11 -8.53 0.94
C TRP A 130 10.61 -8.47 2.38
N ASP A 131 9.63 -7.60 2.66
CA ASP A 131 9.01 -7.50 3.98
C ASP A 131 8.40 -8.83 4.41
N ALA A 132 7.63 -9.47 3.52
CA ALA A 132 7.05 -10.78 3.76
C ALA A 132 8.13 -11.84 4.08
N ALA A 133 9.27 -11.79 3.40
CA ALA A 133 10.36 -12.75 3.61
C ALA A 133 11.17 -12.51 4.89
N SER A 134 11.11 -11.28 5.44
CA SER A 134 11.82 -10.92 6.67
C SER A 134 11.12 -11.41 7.94
N VAL A 135 9.82 -11.72 7.86
CA VAL A 135 9.03 -12.24 8.99
C VAL A 135 9.36 -13.72 9.18
N PRO A 136 9.82 -14.15 10.38
CA PRO A 136 10.13 -15.56 10.64
C PRO A 136 8.87 -16.44 10.50
N PRO A 137 9.01 -17.70 10.05
CA PRO A 137 7.88 -18.62 10.00
C PRO A 137 7.34 -18.86 11.41
N SER A 138 6.04 -18.58 11.59
CA SER A 138 5.28 -18.83 12.82
C SER A 138 4.86 -20.28 12.96
#